data_AF-A0A9P6Y2S7-F1
#
_entry.id   AF-A0A9P6Y2S7-F1
#
_cell.length_a   1.000
_cell.length_b   1.000
_cell.length_c   1.000
_cell.angle_alpha   90.00
_cell.angle_beta   90.00
_cell.angle_gamma   90.00
#
_symmetry.space_group_name_H-M   'P 1'
#
loop_
_entity.id
_entity.type
_entity.pdbx_description
1 polymer ?
#
loop_
_entity_poly.entity_id
_entity_poly.type
_entity_poly.pdbx_seq_one_letter_code
_entity_poly.pdbx_strand_id
1 'polypeptide(L)'
;MTHAVPTAWTGAPQVAPAALNVVPPNLPLMQWKGAVFDPSAPVSVDVKHCLKKFQDVMFAHGLDLDQHWLRLLPPCLSSSQRTWLDEYQEKEDVHTWSQFKKAFTGHYGVGSAEEKATSTTESKIAVS
;
A
#
# COMPACT_ATOMS: atom_id res chain seq x y z
N MET A 1 26.49 -45.66 -41.17
CA MET A 1 25.40 -46.00 -40.23
C MET A 1 24.83 -44.69 -39.73
N THR A 2 23.70 -44.28 -40.30
CA THR A 2 23.01 -43.02 -40.00
C THR A 2 22.02 -43.25 -38.86
N HIS A 3 22.31 -42.73 -37.68
CA HIS A 3 21.32 -42.70 -36.60
C HIS A 3 20.54 -41.40 -36.69
N ALA A 4 19.28 -41.51 -37.13
CA ALA A 4 18.31 -40.45 -37.06
C ALA A 4 17.93 -40.22 -35.59
N VAL A 5 17.99 -38.97 -35.13
CA VAL A 5 17.48 -38.54 -33.82
C VAL A 5 15.96 -38.39 -33.95
N PRO A 6 15.14 -39.06 -33.13
CA PRO A 6 13.71 -38.88 -33.18
C PRO A 6 13.31 -37.53 -32.59
N THR A 7 12.54 -36.79 -33.39
CA THR A 7 11.75 -35.61 -33.07
C THR A 7 11.05 -35.72 -31.72
N ALA A 8 11.45 -34.90 -30.75
CA ALA A 8 10.68 -34.68 -29.54
C ALA A 8 9.57 -33.66 -29.84
N TRP A 9 8.38 -34.14 -30.19
CA TRP A 9 7.15 -33.39 -29.98
C TRP A 9 6.67 -33.66 -28.56
N THR A 10 6.56 -32.62 -27.74
CA THR A 10 5.51 -32.57 -26.72
C THR A 10 5.16 -31.12 -26.52
N GLY A 11 4.10 -30.68 -27.21
CA GLY A 11 3.32 -29.52 -26.81
C GLY A 11 2.65 -29.83 -25.48
N ALA A 12 3.40 -29.74 -24.38
CA ALA A 12 2.79 -29.62 -23.08
C ALA A 12 2.08 -28.27 -23.06
N PRO A 13 0.80 -28.20 -22.67
CA PRO A 13 0.24 -26.96 -22.16
C PRO A 13 1.16 -26.58 -21.01
N GLN A 14 1.99 -25.56 -21.25
CA GLN A 14 2.62 -24.81 -20.19
C GLN A 14 1.46 -24.25 -19.38
N VAL A 15 1.06 -25.00 -18.35
CA VAL A 15 0.22 -24.51 -17.27
C VAL A 15 1.06 -23.37 -16.72
N ALA A 16 0.81 -22.16 -17.22
CA ALA A 16 1.27 -20.95 -16.58
C ALA A 16 0.96 -21.16 -15.10
N PRO A 17 1.95 -21.06 -14.19
CA PRO A 17 1.68 -21.26 -12.78
C PRO A 17 0.51 -20.35 -12.47
N ALA A 18 -0.65 -20.94 -12.17
CA ALA A 18 -1.86 -20.20 -11.84
C ALA A 18 -1.39 -19.19 -10.82
N ALA A 19 -1.41 -17.90 -11.18
CA ALA A 19 -0.81 -16.85 -10.37
C ALA A 19 -1.37 -17.02 -8.97
N LEU A 20 -0.59 -17.65 -8.08
CA LEU A 20 -1.10 -18.08 -6.81
C LEU A 20 -1.41 -16.76 -6.12
N ASN A 21 -2.68 -16.53 -5.83
CA ASN A 21 -3.12 -15.37 -5.06
C ASN A 21 -2.63 -15.56 -3.63
N VAL A 22 -1.31 -15.47 -3.44
CA VAL A 22 -0.63 -15.61 -2.16
C VAL A 22 -1.07 -14.43 -1.32
N VAL A 23 -1.68 -14.73 -0.19
CA VAL A 23 -1.99 -13.76 0.86
C VAL A 23 -0.98 -14.03 1.97
N PRO A 24 -0.02 -13.12 2.22
CA PRO A 24 0.94 -13.30 3.30
C PRO A 24 0.20 -13.38 4.65
N PRO A 25 0.45 -14.39 5.50
CA PRO A 25 -0.25 -14.55 6.77
C PRO A 25 0.16 -13.52 7.82
N ASN A 26 1.28 -12.82 7.60
CA ASN A 26 1.94 -11.93 8.55
C ASN A 26 1.87 -10.46 8.14
N LEU A 27 0.81 -10.05 7.44
CA LEU A 27 0.62 -8.65 7.05
C LEU A 27 0.42 -7.77 8.30
N PRO A 28 1.15 -6.65 8.42
CA PRO A 28 0.96 -5.73 9.53
C PRO A 28 -0.32 -4.92 9.35
N LEU A 29 -1.09 -4.74 10.43
CA LEU A 29 -2.15 -3.74 10.45
C LEU A 29 -1.54 -2.33 10.30
N MET A 30 -2.23 -1.47 9.57
CA MET A 30 -1.88 -0.07 9.31
C MET A 30 -2.18 0.81 10.52
N GLN A 31 -1.50 0.49 11.62
CA GLN A 31 -1.62 1.20 12.88
C GLN A 31 -0.27 1.62 13.44
N TRP A 32 -0.26 2.80 14.05
CA TRP A 32 0.92 3.41 14.65
C TRP A 32 0.53 4.17 15.91
N LYS A 33 1.53 4.65 16.66
CA LYS A 33 1.27 5.47 17.86
C LYS A 33 0.43 6.69 17.49
N GLY A 34 -0.76 6.81 18.10
CA GLY A 34 -1.74 7.86 17.80
C GLY A 34 -2.84 7.45 16.83
N ALA A 35 -2.74 6.29 16.18
CA ALA A 35 -3.78 5.74 15.30
C ALA A 35 -3.86 4.22 15.46
N VAL A 36 -4.41 3.76 16.58
CA VAL A 36 -4.59 2.34 16.92
C VAL A 36 -6.08 2.00 16.86
N PHE A 37 -6.42 0.97 16.09
CA PHE A 37 -7.80 0.46 15.99
C PHE A 37 -7.94 -0.98 16.50
N ASP A 38 -6.84 -1.74 16.53
CA ASP A 38 -6.79 -3.05 17.18
C ASP A 38 -5.61 -3.11 18.16
N PRO A 39 -5.86 -2.98 19.48
CA PRO A 39 -4.80 -3.01 20.48
C PRO A 39 -4.18 -4.39 20.68
N SER A 40 -4.78 -5.47 20.15
CA SER A 40 -4.23 -6.83 20.23
C SER A 40 -3.13 -7.08 19.19
N ALA A 41 -3.07 -6.25 18.15
CA ALA A 41 -2.10 -6.36 17.08
C ALA A 41 -0.86 -5.46 17.30
N PRO A 42 0.28 -5.77 16.66
CA PRO A 42 1.47 -4.93 16.76
C PRO A 42 1.23 -3.48 16.33
N VAL A 43 1.68 -2.52 17.15
CA VAL A 43 1.59 -1.09 16.85
C VAL A 43 2.96 -0.58 16.37
N SER A 44 2.98 0.09 15.22
CA SER A 44 4.21 0.70 14.69
C SER A 44 4.52 2.04 15.36
N VAL A 45 5.77 2.50 15.27
CA VAL A 45 6.18 3.77 15.88
C VAL A 45 5.51 4.95 15.19
N ASP A 46 5.46 4.91 13.86
CA ASP A 46 4.89 5.94 12.99
C ASP A 46 4.36 5.31 11.69
N VAL A 47 3.67 6.12 10.88
CA VAL A 47 3.07 5.71 9.60
C VAL A 47 4.10 5.13 8.62
N LYS A 48 5.30 5.71 8.53
CA LYS A 48 6.33 5.25 7.58
C LYS A 48 6.86 3.89 7.99
N HIS A 49 7.00 3.65 9.30
CA HIS A 49 7.45 2.37 9.82
C HIS A 49 6.45 1.25 9.50
N CYS A 50 5.14 1.49 9.60
CA CYS A 50 4.14 0.50 9.24
C CYS A 50 4.16 0.18 7.74
N LEU A 51 4.20 1.22 6.89
CA LEU A 51 4.31 1.06 5.43
C LEU A 51 5.57 0.26 5.05
N LYS A 52 6.70 0.53 5.70
CA LYS A 52 7.94 -0.22 5.46
C LYS A 52 7.80 -1.70 5.81
N LYS A 53 7.21 -2.04 6.96
CA LYS A 53 6.97 -3.44 7.34
C LYS A 53 6.10 -4.17 6.31
N PHE A 54 5.07 -3.52 5.79
CA PHE A 54 4.23 -4.09 4.74
C PHE A 54 5.03 -4.37 3.46
N GLN A 55 5.90 -3.43 3.05
CA GLN A 55 6.82 -3.66 1.94
C GLN A 55 7.75 -4.85 2.17
N ASP A 56 8.36 -4.93 3.35
CA ASP A 56 9.30 -6.00 3.69
C ASP A 56 8.60 -7.38 3.63
N VAL A 57 7.34 -7.47 4.08
CA VAL A 57 6.54 -8.70 3.95
C VAL A 57 6.24 -9.02 2.49
N MET A 58 5.84 -8.05 1.67
CA MET A 58 5.59 -8.30 0.24
C MET A 58 6.86 -8.79 -0.48
N PHE A 59 8.01 -8.16 -0.22
CA PHE A 59 9.29 -8.59 -0.78
C PHE A 59 9.69 -9.99 -0.31
N ALA A 60 9.49 -10.32 0.97
CA ALA A 60 9.80 -11.65 1.50
C ALA A 60 8.99 -12.78 0.83
N HIS A 61 7.78 -12.45 0.35
CA HIS A 61 6.90 -13.39 -0.37
C HIS A 61 7.04 -13.28 -1.90
N GLY A 62 7.99 -12.50 -2.41
CA GLY A 62 8.24 -12.34 -3.85
C GLY A 62 7.08 -11.66 -4.60
N LEU A 63 6.28 -10.85 -3.90
CA LEU A 63 5.13 -10.17 -4.47
C LEU A 63 5.52 -8.80 -5.02
N ASP A 64 5.10 -8.54 -6.26
CA ASP A 64 5.18 -7.20 -6.82
C ASP A 64 4.24 -6.25 -6.08
N LEU A 65 4.82 -5.16 -5.55
CA LEU A 65 4.08 -4.17 -4.78
C LEU A 65 3.00 -3.52 -5.63
N ASP A 66 3.34 -3.00 -6.80
CA ASP A 66 2.43 -2.26 -7.68
C ASP A 66 1.28 -3.14 -8.19
N GLN A 67 1.49 -4.45 -8.33
CA GLN A 67 0.44 -5.39 -8.77
C GLN A 67 -0.45 -5.92 -7.64
N HIS A 68 0.04 -6.00 -6.40
CA HIS A 68 -0.65 -6.73 -5.34
C HIS A 68 -1.02 -5.90 -4.10
N TRP A 69 -0.52 -4.68 -3.96
CA TRP A 69 -0.81 -3.88 -2.77
C TRP A 69 -2.32 -3.65 -2.59
N LEU A 70 -3.05 -3.36 -3.67
CA LEU A 70 -4.46 -2.99 -3.60
C LEU A 70 -5.38 -4.13 -3.13
N ARG A 71 -5.00 -5.40 -3.37
CA ARG A 71 -5.77 -6.56 -2.87
C ARG A 71 -5.40 -6.94 -1.43
N LEU A 72 -4.18 -6.63 -0.99
CA LEU A 72 -3.63 -7.04 0.31
C LEU A 72 -3.76 -5.97 1.39
N LEU A 73 -3.79 -4.70 1.00
CA LEU A 73 -3.85 -3.57 1.92
C LEU A 73 -5.21 -3.39 2.59
N PRO A 74 -6.39 -3.52 1.91
CA PRO A 74 -7.68 -3.26 2.53
C PRO A 74 -7.93 -3.97 3.87
N PRO A 75 -7.63 -5.28 4.05
CA PRO A 75 -7.82 -5.95 5.34
C PRO A 75 -6.90 -5.44 6.44
N CYS A 76 -5.82 -4.72 6.10
CA CYS A 76 -4.88 -4.15 7.06
C CYS A 76 -5.31 -2.74 7.53
N LEU A 77 -6.31 -2.12 6.91
CA LEU A 77 -6.74 -0.75 7.18
C LEU A 77 -7.88 -0.69 8.20
N SER A 78 -7.94 0.40 8.97
CA SER A 78 -9.12 0.75 9.77
C SER A 78 -10.29 1.18 8.87
N SER A 79 -11.50 1.27 9.43
CA SER A 79 -12.68 1.74 8.69
C SER A 79 -12.45 3.11 8.05
N SER A 80 -11.90 4.08 8.79
CA SER A 80 -11.62 5.42 8.28
C SER A 80 -10.54 5.44 7.21
N GLN A 81 -9.51 4.59 7.35
CA GLN A 81 -8.45 4.47 6.35
C GLN A 81 -8.94 3.81 5.07
N ARG A 82 -9.88 2.86 5.18
CA ARG A 82 -10.52 2.22 4.04
C ARG A 82 -11.35 3.22 3.24
N THR A 83 -12.19 4.02 3.91
CA THR A 83 -12.94 5.10 3.25
C THR A 83 -12.02 6.05 2.49
N TRP A 84 -10.89 6.43 3.09
CA TRP A 84 -9.90 7.28 2.41
C TRP A 84 -9.25 6.58 1.20
N LEU A 85 -8.99 5.27 1.28
CA LEU A 85 -8.45 4.50 0.16
C LEU A 85 -9.43 4.49 -1.03
N ASP A 86 -10.73 4.25 -0.77
CA ASP A 86 -11.76 4.30 -1.81
C ASP A 86 -11.77 5.67 -2.51
N GLU A 87 -11.76 6.78 -1.77
CA GLU A 87 -11.69 8.13 -2.35
C GLU A 87 -10.39 8.39 -3.13
N TYR A 88 -9.26 7.87 -2.66
CA TYR A 88 -7.97 7.98 -3.34
C TYR A 88 -7.98 7.25 -4.67
N GLN A 89 -8.61 6.07 -4.72
CA GLN A 89 -8.74 5.29 -5.95
C GLN A 89 -9.60 6.00 -7.01
N GLU A 90 -10.62 6.74 -6.60
CA GLU A 90 -11.48 7.51 -7.51
C GLU A 90 -10.77 8.76 -8.07
N LYS A 91 -9.83 9.35 -7.31
CA LYS A 91 -9.14 10.60 -7.68
C LYS A 91 -7.94 10.39 -8.59
N GLU A 92 -7.23 9.28 -8.42
CA GLU A 92 -5.98 9.01 -9.13
C GLU A 92 -6.19 7.99 -10.26
N ASP A 93 -5.62 8.26 -11.43
CA ASP A 93 -5.68 7.36 -12.59
C ASP A 93 -4.60 6.25 -12.51
N VAL A 94 -3.51 6.49 -11.76
CA VAL A 94 -2.35 5.59 -11.66
C VAL A 94 -2.07 5.17 -10.22
N HIS A 95 -2.34 3.91 -9.91
CA HIS A 95 -2.25 3.34 -8.55
C HIS A 95 -0.92 2.64 -8.26
N THR A 96 0.20 3.36 -8.39
CA THR A 96 1.50 2.80 -7.92
C THR A 96 1.62 2.88 -6.41
N TRP A 97 2.28 1.90 -5.81
CA TRP A 97 2.61 1.85 -4.40
C TRP A 97 3.41 3.09 -3.94
N SER A 98 4.30 3.61 -4.80
CA SER A 98 5.08 4.82 -4.48
C SER A 98 4.18 6.05 -4.30
N GLN A 99 3.22 6.24 -5.21
CA GLN A 99 2.26 7.34 -5.14
C GLN A 99 1.33 7.19 -3.93
N PHE A 100 0.82 5.97 -3.71
CA PHE A 100 0.02 5.65 -2.54
C PHE A 100 0.77 5.99 -1.25
N LYS A 101 2.03 5.55 -1.08
CA LYS A 101 2.83 5.86 0.11
C LYS A 101 2.96 7.35 0.35
N LYS A 102 3.20 8.14 -0.71
CA LYS A 102 3.34 9.59 -0.62
C LYS A 102 2.02 10.23 -0.18
N ALA A 103 0.90 9.85 -0.79
CA ALA A 103 -0.42 10.35 -0.43
C ALA A 103 -0.83 9.94 0.99
N PHE A 104 -0.66 8.68 1.36
CA PHE A 104 -0.99 8.15 2.68
C PHE A 104 -0.15 8.80 3.78
N THR A 105 1.16 8.97 3.54
CA THR A 105 2.05 9.68 4.49
C THR A 105 1.73 11.17 4.55
N GLY A 106 1.34 11.81 3.45
CA GLY A 106 0.90 13.21 3.46
C GLY A 106 -0.41 13.41 4.21
N HIS A 107 -1.36 12.50 4.08
CA HIS A 107 -2.66 12.58 4.74
C HIS A 107 -2.57 12.26 6.24
N TYR A 108 -1.83 11.20 6.61
CA TYR A 108 -1.79 10.69 7.98
C TYR A 108 -0.50 11.02 8.76
N GLY A 109 0.58 11.38 8.07
CA GLY A 109 1.88 11.66 8.69
C GLY A 109 2.08 13.12 9.13
N VAL A 110 1.22 14.04 8.70
CA VAL A 110 1.34 15.49 9.00
C VAL A 110 0.92 15.82 10.45
N GLY A 111 0.17 14.95 11.12
CA GLY A 111 -0.25 15.11 12.51
C GLY A 111 0.86 15.06 13.58
N SER A 112 2.14 14.99 13.20
CA SER A 112 3.28 15.15 14.14
C SER A 112 4.20 16.32 13.81
N ALA A 113 3.92 17.13 12.77
CA ALA A 113 4.83 18.20 12.36
C ALA A 113 4.16 19.56 12.09
N GLU A 114 2.84 19.69 12.17
CA GLU A 114 2.19 20.99 11.92
C GLU A 114 1.47 21.52 13.17
N GLU A 115 2.28 22.00 14.12
CA GLU A 115 1.95 23.26 14.78
C GLU A 115 2.89 24.32 14.20
N LYS A 116 2.32 25.43 13.76
CA LYS A 116 2.95 26.64 13.20
C LYS A 116 3.14 26.66 11.67
N ALA A 117 2.09 27.08 10.96
CA ALA A 117 2.02 28.46 10.46
C ALA A 117 0.75 28.74 9.63
N THR A 118 -0.36 29.03 10.30
CA THR A 118 -1.43 29.86 9.70
C THR A 118 -1.80 30.97 10.68
N SER A 119 -1.08 32.09 10.59
CA SER A 119 -1.51 33.37 11.17
C SER A 119 -1.52 34.38 10.02
N THR A 120 -2.68 34.60 9.42
CA THR A 120 -3.56 35.75 9.72
C THR A 120 -2.98 37.05 9.19
N THR A 121 -3.53 37.58 8.09
CA THR A 121 -3.99 38.98 8.10
C THR A 121 -5.13 39.15 7.09
N GLU A 122 -6.30 39.37 7.66
CA GLU A 122 -7.57 39.74 7.02
C GLU A 122 -7.49 41.19 6.53
N SER A 123 -7.61 41.42 5.21
CA SER A 123 -7.75 42.78 4.67
C SER A 123 -9.17 43.27 4.92
N LYS A 124 -9.38 43.94 6.06
CA LYS A 124 -10.63 44.61 6.36
C LYS A 124 -10.72 45.93 5.58
N ILE A 125 -11.56 45.88 4.55
CA ILE A 125 -12.13 47.03 3.86
C ILE A 125 -12.82 47.91 4.90
N ALA A 126 -12.39 49.16 5.06
CA ALA A 126 -13.13 50.17 5.79
C ALA A 126 -13.31 51.39 4.90
N VAL A 127 -14.53 51.50 4.37
CA VAL A 127 -15.09 52.74 3.84
C VAL A 127 -15.39 53.67 5.01
N SER A 128 -14.97 54.93 4.92
CA SER A 128 -15.57 56.09 5.59
C SER A 128 -15.16 57.34 4.83
#